data_AF-A0A5C4RY48-F1
#
_entry.id   AF-A0A5C4RY48-F1
#
_cell.length_a   1.000
_cell.length_b   1.000
_cell.length_c   1.000
_cell.angle_alpha   90.00
_cell.angle_beta   90.00
_cell.angle_gamma   90.00
#
_symmetry.space_group_name_H-M   'P 1'
#
loop_
_entity.id
_entity.type
_entity.pdbx_description
1 polymer ?
#
loop_
_entity_poly.entity_id
_entity_poly.type
_entity_poly.pdbx_seq_one_letter_code
_entity_poly.pdbx_strand_id
1 'polypeptide(L)'
;MAPVNSTLLLVRGSALHNEIRAGLVCSSVCFNQDVKALVPYKGVYPKYLTYSILGRQNELLRLVSQAGNTAGVLDTKLVQAFNIWLPEYNEQKAIADALGDVDALLESLDRLITKKRNLKQATMQELLTGKTRLPGFDGEWEVKRLGEITEIRSGGTPSTTNAAFWDGGVPWLYPDRYYSSVRKKVFV
;
A
#
# COMPACT_ATOMS: atom_id res chain seq x y z
N MET A 1 -19.06 6.40 20.17
CA MET A 1 -18.54 5.02 20.05
C MET A 1 -19.26 4.34 18.90
N ALA A 2 -18.54 3.67 18.00
CA ALA A 2 -19.10 2.86 16.92
C ALA A 2 -19.22 1.41 17.39
N PRO A 3 -20.38 0.75 17.25
CA PRO A 3 -20.50 -0.66 17.53
C PRO A 3 -19.79 -1.51 16.47
N VAL A 4 -19.51 -2.76 16.82
CA VAL A 4 -19.09 -3.82 15.87
C VAL A 4 -20.07 -3.86 14.69
N ASN A 5 -19.56 -4.16 13.50
CA ASN A 5 -20.29 -4.18 12.23
C ASN A 5 -20.68 -2.81 11.66
N SER A 6 -20.21 -1.71 12.25
CA SER A 6 -20.30 -0.40 11.60
C SER A 6 -19.23 -0.25 10.52
N THR A 7 -19.47 0.61 9.54
CA THR A 7 -18.41 1.11 8.65
C THR A 7 -17.95 2.48 9.15
N LEU A 8 -16.67 2.64 9.47
CA LEU A 8 -16.09 3.97 9.68
C LEU A 8 -15.73 4.57 8.34
N LEU A 9 -16.10 5.83 8.11
CA LEU A 9 -15.83 6.60 6.90
C LEU A 9 -15.14 7.91 7.29
N LEU A 10 -13.96 8.17 6.72
CA LEU A 10 -13.30 9.47 6.85
C LEU A 10 -14.11 10.53 6.09
N VAL A 11 -14.49 11.60 6.78
CA VAL A 11 -15.26 12.72 6.20
C VAL A 11 -14.51 14.05 6.20
N ARG A 12 -13.36 14.13 6.88
CA ARG A 12 -12.47 15.29 6.80
C ARG A 12 -11.01 14.85 6.82
N GLY A 13 -10.21 15.39 5.91
CA GLY A 13 -8.76 15.14 5.88
C GLY A 13 -8.16 15.30 4.49
N SER A 14 -6.85 15.51 4.42
CA SER A 14 -6.12 15.66 3.14
C SER A 14 -6.13 14.39 2.29
N ALA A 15 -6.30 13.21 2.91
CA ALA A 15 -6.43 11.94 2.19
C ALA A 15 -7.60 11.93 1.20
N LEU A 16 -8.69 12.66 1.49
CA LEU A 16 -9.88 12.74 0.65
C LEU A 16 -9.66 13.44 -0.69
N HIS A 17 -8.48 14.05 -0.92
CA HIS A 17 -8.12 14.55 -2.25
C HIS A 17 -7.69 13.42 -3.20
N ASN A 18 -7.32 12.26 -2.67
CA ASN A 18 -6.78 11.15 -3.45
C ASN A 18 -7.61 9.87 -3.32
N GLU A 19 -8.18 9.60 -2.14
CA GLU A 19 -8.84 8.32 -1.87
C GLU A 19 -9.95 8.43 -0.81
N ILE A 20 -10.97 7.57 -0.93
CA ILE A 20 -11.94 7.35 0.14
C ILE A 20 -11.35 6.33 1.12
N ARG A 21 -11.39 6.67 2.41
CA ARG A 21 -10.99 5.75 3.47
C ARG A 21 -12.21 5.30 4.26
N ALA A 22 -12.53 4.02 4.13
CA ALA A 22 -13.56 3.37 4.91
C ALA A 22 -13.09 2.00 5.43
N GLY A 23 -13.63 1.56 6.56
CA GLY A 23 -13.25 0.28 7.16
C GLY A 23 -14.34 -0.30 8.07
N LEU A 24 -14.44 -1.63 8.07
CA LEU A 24 -15.36 -2.38 8.92
C LEU A 24 -14.84 -2.40 10.37
N VAL A 25 -15.74 -2.16 11.32
CA VAL A 25 -15.45 -2.21 12.75
C VAL A 25 -15.57 -3.65 13.26
N CYS A 26 -14.44 -4.29 13.56
CA CYS A 26 -14.39 -5.65 14.12
C CYS A 26 -14.47 -5.69 15.65
N SER A 27 -14.24 -4.56 16.31
CA SER A 27 -14.33 -4.38 17.77
C SER A 27 -14.84 -2.96 18.05
N SER A 28 -15.67 -2.74 19.07
CA SER A 28 -16.17 -1.40 19.39
C SER A 28 -15.04 -0.37 19.54
N VAL A 29 -15.20 0.80 18.92
CA VAL A 29 -14.17 1.86 18.92
C VAL A 29 -14.76 3.24 19.13
N CYS A 30 -13.97 4.14 19.74
CA CYS A 30 -14.25 5.57 19.77
C CYS A 30 -13.57 6.24 18.58
N PHE A 31 -14.20 7.29 18.03
CA PHE A 31 -13.71 8.01 16.86
C PHE A 31 -14.03 9.50 17.02
N ASN A 32 -13.26 10.35 16.34
CA ASN A 32 -13.37 11.79 16.44
C ASN A 32 -14.36 12.37 15.41
N GLN A 33 -14.45 13.70 15.32
CA GLN A 33 -15.40 14.40 14.45
C GLN A 33 -15.15 14.23 12.93
N ASP A 34 -13.91 13.89 12.55
CA ASP A 34 -13.45 13.78 11.17
C ASP A 34 -13.80 12.42 10.55
N VAL A 35 -14.38 11.52 11.35
CA VAL A 35 -14.85 10.20 10.95
C VAL A 35 -16.35 10.09 11.28
N LYS A 36 -17.11 9.39 10.44
CA LYS A 36 -18.51 9.00 10.72
C LYS A 36 -18.62 7.49 10.78
N ALA A 37 -19.47 7.01 11.68
CA ALA A 37 -19.86 5.61 11.74
C ALA A 37 -21.18 5.41 11.01
N LEU A 38 -21.15 4.62 9.94
CA LEU A 38 -22.32 4.14 9.24
C LEU A 38 -22.74 2.82 9.87
N VAL A 39 -23.83 2.86 10.65
CA VAL A 39 -24.39 1.67 11.31
C VAL A 39 -25.43 1.08 10.35
N PRO A 40 -25.25 -0.16 9.86
CA PRO A 40 -26.21 -0.76 8.94
C PRO A 40 -27.55 -1.02 9.65
N TYR A 41 -28.65 -0.70 8.97
CA TYR A 41 -29.99 -1.12 9.40
C TYR A 41 -30.18 -2.63 9.20
N LYS A 42 -31.26 -3.17 9.79
CA LYS A 42 -31.68 -4.56 9.56
C LYS A 42 -31.91 -4.78 8.06
N GLY A 43 -31.39 -5.89 7.53
CA GLY A 43 -31.46 -6.22 6.09
C GLY A 43 -30.27 -5.73 5.27
N VAL A 44 -29.32 -5.01 5.87
CA VAL A 44 -28.06 -4.64 5.22
C VAL A 44 -26.93 -5.48 5.80
N TYR A 45 -26.23 -6.23 4.96
CA TYR A 45 -25.05 -6.99 5.40
C TYR A 45 -23.88 -6.02 5.66
N PRO A 46 -23.28 -6.02 6.86
CA PRO A 46 -22.28 -5.02 7.25
C PRO A 46 -21.10 -4.88 6.30
N LYS A 47 -20.53 -6.01 5.89
CA LYS A 47 -19.35 -6.06 5.01
C LYS A 47 -19.70 -5.60 3.59
N TYR A 48 -20.93 -5.89 3.14
CA TYR A 48 -21.45 -5.40 1.86
C TYR A 48 -21.52 -3.87 1.86
N LEU A 49 -22.02 -3.24 2.92
CA LEU A 49 -22.04 -1.79 3.04
C LEU A 49 -20.64 -1.19 2.88
N THR A 50 -19.64 -1.75 3.57
CA THR A 50 -18.25 -1.30 3.46
C THR A 50 -17.73 -1.40 2.02
N TYR A 51 -17.90 -2.56 1.38
CA TYR A 51 -17.43 -2.76 0.01
C TYR A 51 -18.19 -1.90 -1.01
N SER A 52 -19.48 -1.65 -0.83
CA SER A 52 -20.27 -0.78 -1.70
C SER A 52 -19.78 0.67 -1.67
N ILE A 53 -19.32 1.15 -0.51
CA ILE A 53 -18.69 2.47 -0.39
C ILE A 53 -17.33 2.49 -1.07
N LEU A 54 -16.48 1.49 -0.83
CA LEU A 54 -15.13 1.43 -1.40
C LEU A 54 -15.15 1.22 -2.93
N GLY A 55 -16.05 0.38 -3.42
CA GLY A 55 -16.22 0.10 -4.85
C GLY A 55 -16.69 1.32 -5.65
N ARG A 56 -17.35 2.29 -5.00
CA ARG A 56 -17.82 3.55 -5.60
C ARG A 56 -17.01 4.76 -5.17
N GLN A 57 -15.78 4.56 -4.69
CA GLN A 57 -14.92 5.64 -4.19
C GLN A 57 -14.79 6.82 -5.18
N ASN A 58 -14.71 6.54 -6.49
CA ASN A 58 -14.52 7.58 -7.51
C ASN A 58 -15.72 8.52 -7.60
N GLU A 59 -16.93 8.03 -7.32
CA GLU A 59 -18.13 8.86 -7.27
C GLU A 59 -18.19 9.68 -5.99
N LEU A 60 -17.86 9.06 -4.85
CA LEU A 60 -17.78 9.76 -3.56
C LEU A 60 -16.71 10.85 -3.54
N LEU A 61 -15.56 10.63 -4.18
CA LEU A 61 -14.49 11.63 -4.30
C LEU A 61 -14.95 12.89 -5.03
N ARG A 62 -15.88 12.77 -6.00
CA ARG A 62 -16.45 13.93 -6.71
C ARG A 62 -17.33 14.79 -5.81
N LEU A 63 -17.79 14.25 -4.69
CA LEU A 63 -18.59 14.96 -3.69
C LEU A 63 -17.73 15.65 -2.63
N VAL A 64 -16.41 15.41 -2.64
CA VAL A 64 -15.48 16.04 -1.71
C VAL A 64 -15.28 17.49 -2.12
N SER A 65 -15.56 18.40 -1.20
CA SER A 65 -15.26 19.82 -1.33
C SER A 65 -13.99 20.17 -0.57
N GLN A 66 -13.36 21.29 -0.93
CA GLN A 66 -12.29 21.86 -0.10
C GLN A 66 -12.89 22.65 1.06
N ALA A 67 -12.37 22.44 2.27
CA ALA A 67 -12.60 23.34 3.40
C ALA A 67 -11.28 23.90 3.92
N GLY A 68 -11.16 25.23 3.94
CA GLY A 68 -9.93 25.92 4.32
C GLY A 68 -8.78 25.65 3.35
N ASN A 69 -7.54 25.69 3.84
CA ASN A 69 -6.36 25.76 2.97
C ASN A 69 -5.81 24.40 2.49
N THR A 70 -6.25 23.24 3.02
CA THR A 70 -5.66 21.94 2.61
C THR A 70 -6.49 20.67 2.86
N ALA A 71 -7.65 20.75 3.54
CA ALA A 71 -8.41 19.55 3.91
C ALA A 71 -9.61 19.34 2.98
N GLY A 72 -9.73 18.11 2.46
CA GLY A 72 -10.95 17.65 1.81
C GLY A 72 -12.03 17.40 2.85
N VAL A 73 -13.27 17.70 2.49
CA VAL A 73 -14.47 17.49 3.30
C VAL A 73 -15.52 16.77 2.49
N LEU A 74 -16.02 15.67 3.04
CA LEU A 74 -17.17 14.95 2.55
C LEU A 74 -18.37 15.28 3.44
N ASP A 75 -19.25 16.15 2.95
CA ASP A 75 -20.39 16.62 3.74
C ASP A 75 -21.31 15.45 4.11
N THR A 76 -21.71 15.39 5.38
CA THR A 76 -22.54 14.27 5.89
C THR A 76 -23.89 14.18 5.19
N LYS A 77 -24.48 15.29 4.74
CA LYS A 77 -25.73 15.30 3.96
C LYS A 77 -25.52 14.67 2.59
N LEU A 78 -24.36 14.90 1.96
CA LEU A 78 -24.02 14.26 0.68
C LEU A 78 -23.81 12.76 0.86
N VAL A 79 -23.17 12.34 1.95
CA VAL A 79 -23.06 10.90 2.30
C VAL A 79 -24.45 10.28 2.50
N GLN A 80 -25.36 10.96 3.20
CA GLN A 80 -26.72 10.49 3.43
C GLN A 80 -27.55 10.40 2.14
N ALA A 81 -27.31 11.29 1.18
CA ALA A 81 -27.99 11.31 -0.12
C ALA A 81 -27.33 10.38 -1.16
N PHE A 82 -26.20 9.75 -0.84
CA PHE A 82 -25.47 8.91 -1.77
C PHE A 82 -26.20 7.57 -1.99
N ASN A 83 -26.50 7.27 -3.26
CA ASN A 83 -27.21 6.05 -3.61
C ASN A 83 -26.26 4.85 -3.68
N ILE A 84 -26.65 3.77 -3.00
CA ILE A 84 -26.02 2.45 -3.12
C ILE A 84 -26.99 1.47 -3.77
N TRP A 85 -26.47 0.52 -4.53
CA TRP A 85 -27.26 -0.63 -4.95
C TRP A 85 -27.40 -1.59 -3.77
N LEU A 86 -28.61 -2.10 -3.54
CA LEU A 86 -28.91 -2.95 -2.40
C LEU A 86 -29.74 -4.16 -2.87
N PRO A 87 -29.08 -5.28 -3.24
CA PRO A 87 -29.76 -6.51 -3.58
C PRO A 87 -30.33 -7.20 -2.33
N GLU A 88 -30.97 -8.35 -2.51
CA GLU A 88 -31.45 -9.19 -1.40
C GLU A 88 -30.32 -9.61 -0.47
N TYR A 89 -30.64 -9.82 0.81
CA TYR A 89 -29.64 -10.04 1.86
C TYR A 89 -28.65 -11.19 1.56
N ASN A 90 -29.14 -12.28 0.97
CA ASN A 90 -28.30 -13.43 0.61
C ASN A 90 -27.30 -13.10 -0.49
N GLU A 91 -27.68 -12.27 -1.46
CA GLU A 91 -26.79 -11.82 -2.52
C GLU A 91 -25.76 -10.83 -1.98
N GLN A 92 -26.17 -9.90 -1.10
CA GLN A 92 -25.23 -9.01 -0.40
C GLN A 92 -24.13 -9.80 0.33
N LYS A 93 -24.54 -10.87 1.05
CA LYS A 93 -23.61 -11.75 1.76
C LYS A 93 -22.68 -12.48 0.78
N ALA A 94 -23.21 -13.09 -0.27
CA ALA A 94 -22.42 -13.81 -1.26
C ALA A 94 -21.35 -12.92 -1.91
N ILE A 95 -21.73 -11.70 -2.30
CA ILE A 95 -20.79 -10.71 -2.88
C ILE A 95 -19.72 -10.34 -1.86
N ALA A 96 -20.11 -10.00 -0.64
CA ALA A 96 -19.17 -9.54 0.38
C ALA A 96 -18.23 -10.64 0.89
N ASP A 97 -18.70 -11.89 0.93
CA ASP A 97 -17.88 -13.04 1.30
C ASP A 97 -16.85 -13.31 0.18
N ALA A 98 -17.25 -13.31 -1.09
CA ALA A 98 -16.33 -13.47 -2.22
C ALA A 98 -15.24 -12.39 -2.28
N LEU A 99 -15.60 -11.11 -2.07
CA LEU A 99 -14.62 -10.01 -1.96
C LEU A 99 -13.71 -10.19 -0.73
N GLY A 100 -14.29 -10.67 0.37
CA GLY A 100 -13.56 -10.99 1.59
C GLY A 100 -12.51 -12.09 1.41
N ASP A 101 -12.82 -13.11 0.64
CA ASP A 101 -11.89 -14.21 0.34
C ASP A 101 -10.69 -13.70 -0.46
N VAL A 102 -10.92 -12.76 -1.39
CA VAL A 102 -9.84 -12.11 -2.14
C VAL A 102 -8.95 -11.27 -1.22
N ASP A 103 -9.53 -10.48 -0.32
CA ASP A 103 -8.77 -9.70 0.66
C ASP A 103 -7.93 -10.60 1.58
N ALA A 104 -8.51 -11.70 2.07
CA ALA A 104 -7.80 -12.67 2.89
C ALA A 104 -6.63 -13.34 2.14
N LEU A 105 -6.83 -13.64 0.85
CA LEU A 105 -5.77 -14.17 0.00
C LEU A 105 -4.64 -13.14 -0.19
N LEU A 106 -4.96 -11.88 -0.48
CA LEU A 106 -3.96 -10.81 -0.59
C LEU A 106 -3.15 -10.66 0.70
N GLU A 107 -3.81 -10.63 1.85
CA GLU A 107 -3.13 -10.55 3.14
C GLU A 107 -2.21 -11.76 3.38
N SER A 108 -2.65 -12.97 3.02
CA SER A 108 -1.83 -14.17 3.14
C SER A 108 -0.58 -14.12 2.24
N LEU A 109 -0.72 -13.58 1.03
CA LEU A 109 0.39 -13.41 0.09
C LEU A 109 1.40 -12.36 0.60
N ASP A 110 0.93 -11.25 1.14
CA ASP A 110 1.80 -10.22 1.73
C ASP A 110 2.58 -10.74 2.94
N ARG A 111 1.94 -11.54 3.79
CA ARG A 111 2.62 -12.24 4.89
C ARG A 111 3.69 -13.21 4.37
N LEU A 112 3.40 -13.94 3.29
CA LEU A 112 4.36 -14.86 2.68
C LEU A 112 5.54 -14.12 2.04
N ILE A 113 5.29 -13.02 1.33
CA ILE A 113 6.34 -12.15 0.76
C ILE A 113 7.24 -11.63 1.87
N THR A 114 6.66 -11.12 2.96
CA THR A 114 7.41 -10.62 4.11
C THR A 114 8.26 -11.71 4.74
N LYS A 115 7.71 -12.92 4.94
CA LYS A 115 8.45 -14.07 5.47
C LYS A 115 9.62 -14.45 4.57
N LYS A 116 9.41 -14.52 3.24
CA LYS A 116 10.47 -14.85 2.28
C LYS A 116 11.59 -13.80 2.28
N ARG A 117 11.25 -12.50 2.37
CA ARG A 117 12.23 -11.41 2.47
C ARG A 117 13.07 -11.51 3.75
N ASN A 118 12.43 -11.81 4.88
CA ASN A 118 13.14 -11.97 6.15
C ASN A 118 14.06 -13.18 6.13
N LEU A 119 13.60 -14.31 5.58
CA LEU A 119 14.43 -15.50 5.42
C LEU A 119 15.64 -15.20 4.53
N LYS A 120 15.43 -14.58 3.37
CA LYS A 120 16.53 -14.15 2.49
C LYS A 120 17.54 -13.29 3.24
N GLN A 121 17.08 -12.29 3.99
CA GLN A 121 17.96 -11.40 4.73
C GLN A 121 18.77 -12.15 5.80
N ALA A 122 18.12 -13.02 6.57
CA ALA A 122 18.79 -13.82 7.60
C ALA A 122 19.81 -14.79 6.97
N THR A 123 19.42 -15.51 5.91
CA THR A 123 20.30 -16.41 5.18
C THR A 123 21.49 -15.67 4.57
N MET A 124 21.32 -14.45 4.07
CA MET A 124 22.42 -13.62 3.58
C MET A 124 23.43 -13.31 4.68
N GLN A 125 22.98 -12.97 5.89
CA GLN A 125 23.87 -12.71 7.02
C GLN A 125 24.65 -13.95 7.44
N GLU A 126 24.03 -15.13 7.39
CA GLU A 126 24.70 -16.39 7.74
C GLU A 126 25.66 -16.87 6.63
N LEU A 127 25.24 -16.83 5.37
CA LEU A 127 26.02 -17.32 4.25
C LEU A 127 27.18 -16.39 3.89
N LEU A 128 26.96 -15.06 3.84
CA LEU A 128 28.01 -14.10 3.43
C LEU A 128 29.02 -13.79 4.53
N THR A 129 28.81 -14.28 5.74
CA THR A 129 29.80 -14.25 6.82
C THR A 129 30.49 -15.60 7.01
N GLY A 130 30.08 -16.62 6.25
CA GLY A 130 30.62 -17.97 6.34
C GLY A 130 30.22 -18.75 7.59
N LYS A 131 29.36 -18.19 8.46
CA LYS A 131 28.82 -18.89 9.65
C LYS A 131 28.10 -20.18 9.27
N THR A 132 27.34 -20.13 8.18
CA THR A 132 26.77 -21.31 7.53
C THR A 132 27.39 -21.44 6.15
N ARG A 133 27.79 -22.66 5.77
CA ARG A 133 28.38 -22.97 4.47
C ARG A 133 27.45 -23.89 3.68
N LEU A 134 27.42 -23.72 2.36
CA LEU A 134 26.71 -24.66 1.48
C LEU A 134 27.49 -25.99 1.41
N PRO A 135 26.81 -27.14 1.23
CA PRO A 135 27.47 -28.43 1.10
C PRO A 135 28.51 -28.45 -0.03
N GLY A 136 29.70 -28.99 0.23
CA GLY A 136 30.80 -29.09 -0.73
C GLY A 136 31.70 -27.84 -0.82
N PHE A 137 31.51 -26.84 0.05
CA PHE A 137 32.34 -25.64 0.10
C PHE A 137 33.11 -25.51 1.41
N ASP A 138 34.25 -26.20 1.49
CA ASP A 138 35.05 -26.29 2.72
C ASP A 138 36.33 -25.43 2.69
N GLY A 139 36.53 -24.65 1.63
CA GLY A 139 37.70 -23.77 1.49
C GLY A 139 37.73 -22.63 2.53
N GLU A 140 38.94 -22.28 2.95
CA GLU A 140 39.22 -21.15 3.84
C GLU A 140 38.90 -19.81 3.17
N TRP A 141 38.37 -18.87 3.96
CA TRP A 141 38.03 -17.53 3.48
C TRP A 141 39.14 -16.54 3.83
N GLU A 142 39.52 -15.73 2.85
CA GLU A 142 40.48 -14.64 3.03
C GLU A 142 39.74 -13.31 3.14
N VAL A 143 40.12 -12.47 4.11
CA VAL A 143 39.58 -11.12 4.27
C VAL A 143 40.39 -10.16 3.40
N LYS A 144 39.74 -9.51 2.42
CA LYS A 144 40.36 -8.52 1.52
C LYS A 144 39.72 -7.15 1.65
N ARG A 145 40.49 -6.09 1.36
CA ARG A 145 39.94 -4.73 1.25
C ARG A 145 39.20 -4.60 -0.07
N LEU A 146 38.07 -3.89 -0.09
CA LEU A 146 37.27 -3.72 -1.30
C LEU A 146 38.09 -3.10 -2.47
N GLY A 147 38.99 -2.16 -2.18
CA GLY A 147 39.86 -1.55 -3.19
C GLY A 147 40.96 -2.48 -3.75
N GLU A 148 41.24 -3.61 -3.11
CA GLU A 148 42.14 -4.63 -3.65
C GLU A 148 41.46 -5.49 -4.72
N ILE A 149 40.13 -5.56 -4.68
CA ILE A 149 39.31 -6.43 -5.55
C ILE A 149 38.38 -5.64 -6.48
N THR A 150 38.34 -4.30 -6.38
CA THR A 150 37.49 -3.45 -7.22
C THR A 150 38.20 -2.17 -7.65
N GLU A 151 37.90 -1.72 -8.87
CA GLU A 151 38.16 -0.34 -9.31
C GLU A 151 36.93 0.52 -8.95
N ILE A 152 37.11 1.54 -8.12
CA ILE A 152 36.02 2.44 -7.70
C ILE A 152 36.00 3.66 -8.63
N ARG A 153 34.87 3.90 -9.30
CA ARG A 153 34.66 5.07 -10.18
C ARG A 153 33.59 6.00 -9.62
N SER A 154 33.81 7.29 -9.76
CA SER A 154 32.84 8.33 -9.41
C SER A 154 32.05 8.77 -10.63
N GLY A 155 30.73 8.94 -10.46
CA GLY A 155 29.88 9.56 -11.47
C GLY A 155 30.00 11.09 -11.46
N GLY A 156 29.66 11.73 -12.57
CA GLY A 156 29.53 13.17 -12.70
C GLY A 156 28.16 13.56 -13.23
N THR A 157 27.81 14.83 -13.07
CA THR A 157 26.61 15.42 -13.68
C THR A 157 26.99 15.93 -15.07
N PRO A 158 26.44 15.37 -16.17
CA PRO A 158 26.61 15.95 -17.49
C PRO A 158 26.15 17.40 -17.51
N SER A 159 26.77 18.25 -18.33
CA SER A 159 26.36 19.65 -18.40
C SER A 159 24.89 19.79 -18.83
N THR A 160 24.11 20.54 -18.06
CA THR A 160 22.70 20.84 -18.38
C THR A 160 22.56 21.75 -19.60
N THR A 161 23.62 22.45 -19.98
CA THR A 161 23.63 23.37 -21.13
C THR A 161 23.94 22.70 -22.46
N ASN A 162 24.39 21.44 -22.45
CA ASN A 162 24.64 20.69 -23.68
C ASN A 162 23.55 19.64 -23.89
N ALA A 163 22.57 19.98 -24.74
CA ALA A 163 21.43 19.12 -25.06
C ALA A 163 21.83 17.72 -25.59
N ALA A 164 23.01 17.60 -26.24
CA ALA A 164 23.49 16.32 -26.77
C ALA A 164 23.74 15.25 -25.69
N PHE A 165 23.84 15.63 -24.40
CA PHE A 165 24.03 14.70 -23.29
C PHE A 165 22.74 14.13 -22.70
N TRP A 166 21.57 14.65 -23.09
CA TRP A 166 20.29 14.32 -22.43
C TRP A 166 19.39 13.40 -23.24
N ASP A 167 19.64 13.28 -24.56
CA ASP A 167 18.86 12.44 -25.50
C ASP A 167 19.67 11.26 -26.08
N GLY A 168 20.61 10.73 -25.29
CA GLY A 168 21.40 9.54 -25.64
C GLY A 168 20.71 8.21 -25.30
N GLY A 169 21.21 7.10 -25.87
CA GLY A 169 20.72 5.75 -25.58
C GLY A 169 21.18 5.14 -24.24
N VAL A 170 22.02 5.85 -23.48
CA VAL A 170 22.57 5.38 -22.19
C VAL A 170 21.78 6.01 -21.05
N PRO A 171 21.10 5.22 -20.19
CA PRO A 171 20.34 5.77 -19.07
C PRO A 171 21.25 6.46 -18.05
N TRP A 172 21.05 7.76 -17.83
CA TRP A 172 21.69 8.47 -16.73
C TRP A 172 20.96 8.20 -15.41
N LEU A 173 21.66 7.55 -14.47
CA LEU A 173 21.15 7.24 -13.12
C LEU A 173 21.66 8.28 -12.12
N TYR A 174 20.76 8.76 -11.28
CA TYR A 174 21.01 9.65 -10.14
C TYR A 174 20.14 9.17 -8.96
N PRO A 175 20.39 9.60 -7.71
CA PRO A 175 19.81 8.97 -6.52
C PRO A 175 18.30 8.68 -6.58
N ASP A 176 17.46 9.65 -6.96
CA ASP A 176 16.00 9.44 -7.01
C ASP A 176 15.57 8.45 -8.11
N ARG A 177 16.28 8.48 -9.25
CA ARG A 177 16.06 7.53 -10.34
C ARG A 177 16.58 6.14 -9.99
N TYR A 178 17.61 6.04 -9.15
CA TYR A 178 18.15 4.78 -8.65
C TYR A 178 17.09 4.05 -7.77
N TYR A 179 16.49 4.76 -6.82
CA TYR A 179 15.48 4.16 -5.92
C TYR A 179 14.22 3.68 -6.65
N SER A 180 13.79 4.41 -7.69
CA SER A 180 12.61 4.06 -8.49
C SER A 180 12.86 2.94 -9.51
N SER A 181 14.09 2.78 -10.02
CA SER A 181 14.44 1.79 -11.06
C SER A 181 14.98 0.46 -10.50
N VAL A 182 15.74 0.48 -9.40
CA VAL A 182 16.47 -0.69 -8.89
C VAL A 182 15.60 -1.59 -8.02
N ARG A 183 14.63 -1.03 -7.26
CA ARG A 183 13.71 -1.83 -6.44
C ARG A 183 12.85 -2.83 -7.25
N LYS A 184 12.64 -2.58 -8.55
CA LYS A 184 11.89 -3.48 -9.45
C LYS A 184 12.74 -4.59 -10.08
N LYS A 185 14.08 -4.52 -10.02
CA LYS A 185 14.97 -5.46 -10.74
C LYS A 185 16.05 -6.13 -9.88
N VAL A 186 16.38 -5.63 -8.69
CA VAL A 186 17.51 -6.14 -7.90
C VAL A 186 17.07 -6.52 -6.49
N PHE A 187 16.16 -7.48 -6.41
CA PHE A 187 16.02 -8.36 -5.25
C PHE A 187 15.58 -9.73 -5.77
N VAL A 188 16.54 -10.55 -6.20
CA VAL A 188 16.43 -12.02 -6.13
C VAL A 188 16.81 -12.41 -4.72
#